data_AF-A0A1B8SLE0-F1
#
_entry.id   AF-A0A1B8SLE0-F1
#
_cell.length_a   1.000
_cell.length_b   1.000
_cell.length_c   1.000
_cell.angle_alpha   90.00
_cell.angle_beta   90.00
_cell.angle_gamma   90.00
#
_symmetry.space_group_name_H-M   'P 1'
#
loop_
_entity.id
_entity.type
_entity.pdbx_description
1 polymer ?
#
loop_
_entity_poly.entity_id
_entity_poly.type
_entity_poly.pdbx_seq_one_letter_code
_entity_poly.pdbx_strand_id
1 'polypeptide(L)'
;MTVIDFPALAASAASGNEIAVFEALLATVPNKTEKSTRSTVATRMEAQRQAIEDFDLDQLLALRDKMNNIIDKMSTNIGSGELRESAALNDQQAEELMSEFLDEREVDEFIKVRRDMIRDEVFAHLDEVADVPGQNGALEVKALGKKFCREGAGTGVPQVDEQRLQALLGDRWLEACDEVIIPAEIIPERIEYQLSVEKVLDLAQNDHAVLEALRTCLVPGKAKTPRFVVRDL
;
A
#
# COMPACT_ATOMS: atom_id res chain seq x y z
N MET A 1 32.42 -26.64 -7.15
CA MET A 1 32.55 -28.10 -7.36
C MET A 1 32.92 -28.71 -6.01
N THR A 2 31.92 -29.00 -5.19
CA THR A 2 32.11 -29.59 -3.86
C THR A 2 32.29 -31.10 -4.04
N VAL A 3 33.47 -31.61 -3.67
CA VAL A 3 33.78 -33.05 -3.72
C VAL A 3 33.08 -33.72 -2.55
N ILE A 4 32.26 -34.74 -2.83
CA ILE A 4 31.53 -35.50 -1.82
C ILE A 4 32.48 -36.53 -1.20
N ASP A 5 32.68 -36.46 0.12
CA ASP A 5 33.44 -37.45 0.88
C ASP A 5 32.53 -38.61 1.29
N PHE A 6 32.28 -39.51 0.35
CA PHE A 6 31.43 -40.71 0.52
C PHE A 6 31.78 -41.59 1.74
N PRO A 7 33.05 -41.77 2.14
CA PRO A 7 33.42 -42.46 3.37
C PRO A 7 32.78 -41.88 4.64
N ALA A 8 32.68 -40.55 4.75
CA ALA A 8 32.12 -39.89 5.94
C ALA A 8 30.59 -40.07 6.04
N LEU A 9 29.89 -40.04 4.91
CA LEU A 9 28.45 -40.32 4.82
C LEU A 9 28.13 -41.76 5.25
N ALA A 10 28.92 -42.74 4.79
CA ALA A 10 28.75 -44.14 5.15
C ALA A 10 28.98 -44.41 6.65
N ALA A 11 29.96 -43.73 7.27
CA ALA A 11 30.21 -43.84 8.71
C ALA A 11 29.06 -43.28 9.56
N SER A 12 28.42 -42.18 9.12
CA SER A 12 27.28 -41.59 9.82
C SER A 12 26.01 -42.45 9.73
N ALA A 13 25.77 -43.11 8.59
CA ALA A 13 24.67 -44.07 8.43
C ALA A 13 24.83 -45.31 9.32
N ALA A 14 26.06 -45.81 9.50
CA ALA A 14 26.35 -46.94 10.39
C ALA A 14 26.17 -46.61 11.89
N SER A 15 26.19 -45.31 12.26
CA SER A 15 26.00 -44.84 13.63
C SER A 15 24.54 -44.56 14.03
N GLY A 16 23.58 -44.87 13.15
CA GLY A 16 22.14 -44.67 13.40
C GLY A 16 21.68 -43.21 13.33
N ASN A 17 22.52 -42.31 12.81
CA ASN A 17 22.22 -40.88 12.74
C ASN A 17 21.71 -40.49 11.33
N GLU A 18 20.60 -41.12 10.93
CA GLU A 18 19.99 -40.96 9.60
C GLU A 18 19.61 -39.50 9.29
N ILE A 19 19.28 -38.72 10.33
CA ILE A 19 18.94 -37.29 10.23
C ILE A 19 20.13 -36.48 9.67
N ALA A 20 21.36 -36.76 10.12
CA ALA A 20 22.55 -36.05 9.66
C ALA A 20 22.89 -36.38 8.19
N VAL A 21 22.58 -37.60 7.74
CA VAL A 21 22.73 -38.02 6.34
C VAL A 21 21.72 -37.28 5.45
N PHE A 22 20.46 -37.18 5.90
CA PHE A 22 19.42 -36.45 5.17
C PHE A 22 19.68 -34.94 5.11
N GLU A 23 20.17 -34.32 6.19
CA GLU A 23 20.55 -32.91 6.20
C GLU A 23 21.73 -32.62 5.26
N ALA A 24 22.74 -33.49 5.20
CA ALA A 24 23.87 -33.36 4.27
C ALA A 24 23.46 -33.54 2.80
N LEU A 25 22.48 -34.42 2.54
CA LEU A 25 21.87 -34.60 1.21
C LEU A 25 21.01 -33.39 0.82
N LEU A 26 20.23 -32.83 1.74
CA LEU A 26 19.42 -31.63 1.50
C LEU A 26 20.30 -30.40 1.26
N ALA A 27 21.43 -30.27 1.95
CA ALA A 27 22.40 -29.20 1.75
C ALA A 27 23.15 -29.29 0.40
N THR A 28 23.19 -30.47 -0.22
CA THR A 28 23.90 -30.71 -1.50
C THR A 28 22.97 -30.72 -2.72
N VAL A 29 21.64 -30.77 -2.54
CA VAL A 29 20.71 -30.46 -3.62
C VAL A 29 20.73 -28.93 -3.80
N PRO A 30 21.33 -28.38 -4.88
CA PRO A 30 21.16 -26.98 -5.16
C PRO A 30 19.66 -26.76 -5.29
N ASN A 31 19.10 -25.95 -4.38
CA ASN A 31 17.71 -25.54 -4.44
C ASN A 31 17.57 -24.56 -5.63
N LYS A 32 17.81 -25.05 -6.84
CA LYS A 32 17.62 -24.33 -8.10
C LYS A 32 16.16 -24.47 -8.50
N THR A 33 15.29 -24.12 -7.57
CA THR A 33 14.06 -23.43 -7.94
C THR A 33 14.38 -21.95 -7.81
N GLU A 34 15.12 -21.42 -8.79
CA GLU A 34 14.93 -20.04 -9.19
C GLU A 34 13.45 -19.93 -9.57
N LYS A 35 12.58 -19.69 -8.57
CA LYS A 35 11.30 -19.04 -8.83
C LYS A 35 11.71 -17.79 -9.56
N SER A 36 11.46 -17.74 -10.86
CA SER A 36 11.60 -16.49 -11.62
C SER A 36 10.86 -15.46 -10.78
N THR A 37 11.61 -14.55 -10.18
CA THR A 37 11.06 -13.61 -9.24
C THR A 37 10.30 -12.67 -10.14
N ARG A 38 9.01 -12.95 -10.37
CA ARG A 38 8.18 -12.13 -11.24
C ARG A 38 8.31 -10.73 -10.70
N SER A 39 8.98 -9.88 -11.48
CA SER A 39 9.16 -8.48 -11.16
C SER A 39 7.77 -7.90 -10.90
N THR A 40 7.52 -7.52 -9.65
CA THR A 40 6.29 -6.85 -9.25
C THR A 40 6.41 -5.37 -9.57
N VAL A 41 5.28 -4.68 -9.72
CA VAL A 41 5.26 -3.22 -9.89
C VAL A 41 6.03 -2.54 -8.75
N ALA A 42 5.82 -2.99 -7.51
CA ALA A 42 6.51 -2.47 -6.33
C ALA A 42 8.03 -2.60 -6.43
N THR A 43 8.55 -3.75 -6.86
CA THR A 43 10.00 -3.96 -7.01
C THR A 43 10.62 -3.10 -8.13
N ARG A 44 9.87 -2.79 -9.20
CA ARG A 44 10.37 -1.90 -10.26
C ARG A 44 10.38 -0.44 -9.84
N MET A 45 9.30 -0.01 -9.18
CA MET A 45 9.22 1.35 -8.65
C MET A 45 10.31 1.60 -7.60
N GLU A 46 10.62 0.62 -6.76
CA GLU A 46 11.73 0.74 -5.79
C GLU A 46 13.09 0.84 -6.50
N ALA A 47 13.34 0.01 -7.52
CA ALA A 47 14.57 0.10 -8.30
C ALA A 47 14.72 1.46 -8.99
N GLN A 48 13.64 2.01 -9.54
CA GLN A 48 13.62 3.36 -10.13
C GLN A 48 13.84 4.45 -9.08
N ARG A 49 13.27 4.30 -7.87
CA ARG A 49 13.51 5.23 -6.76
C ARG A 49 14.99 5.25 -6.40
N GLN A 50 15.58 4.07 -6.23
CA GLN A 50 16.98 3.93 -5.92
C GLN A 50 17.89 4.48 -7.03
N ALA A 51 17.54 4.26 -8.30
CA ALA A 51 18.26 4.84 -9.43
C ALA A 51 18.27 6.38 -9.41
N ILE A 52 17.18 7.02 -8.97
CA ILE A 52 17.12 8.48 -8.79
C ILE A 52 17.98 8.92 -7.59
N GLU A 53 17.87 8.24 -6.46
CA GLU A 53 18.59 8.58 -5.22
C GLU A 53 20.11 8.41 -5.37
N ASP A 54 20.54 7.34 -6.04
CA ASP A 54 21.96 7.02 -6.29
C ASP A 54 22.52 7.73 -7.53
N PHE A 55 21.71 8.51 -8.25
CA PHE A 55 22.07 9.12 -9.54
C PHE A 55 22.66 8.10 -10.53
N ASP A 56 22.01 6.95 -10.70
CA ASP A 56 22.38 5.94 -11.68
C ASP A 56 22.18 6.49 -13.11
N LEU A 57 23.25 7.07 -13.66
CA LEU A 57 23.25 7.70 -14.97
C LEU A 57 22.85 6.73 -16.08
N ASP A 58 23.26 5.47 -16.00
CA ASP A 58 23.01 4.50 -17.07
C ASP A 58 21.51 4.17 -17.16
N GLN A 59 20.86 3.93 -16.02
CA GLN A 59 19.42 3.71 -15.96
C GLN A 59 18.62 4.95 -16.37
N LEU A 60 19.04 6.14 -15.90
CA LEU A 60 18.36 7.39 -16.23
C LEU A 60 18.51 7.75 -17.72
N LEU A 61 19.66 7.48 -18.34
CA LEU A 61 19.88 7.66 -19.77
C LEU A 61 19.05 6.67 -20.60
N ALA A 62 19.03 5.39 -20.21
CA ALA A 62 18.19 4.39 -20.88
C ALA A 62 16.71 4.78 -20.83
N LEU A 63 16.24 5.30 -19.70
CA LEU A 63 14.86 5.77 -19.57
C LEU A 63 14.59 7.04 -20.39
N ARG A 64 15.54 7.99 -20.42
CA ARG A 64 15.45 9.17 -21.28
C ARG A 64 15.29 8.77 -22.75
N ASP A 65 16.06 7.79 -23.20
CA ASP A 65 15.98 7.30 -24.58
C ASP A 65 14.61 6.68 -24.86
N LYS A 66 14.05 5.89 -23.92
CA LYS A 66 12.67 5.40 -24.02
C LYS A 66 11.66 6.54 -24.13
N MET A 67 11.76 7.56 -23.27
CA MET A 67 10.86 8.73 -23.29
C MET A 67 10.89 9.45 -24.63
N ASN A 68 12.08 9.65 -25.22
CA ASN A 68 12.21 10.31 -26.53
C ASN A 68 11.63 9.46 -27.65
N ASN A 69 11.87 8.15 -27.61
CA ASN A 69 11.48 7.23 -28.66
C ASN A 69 9.99 6.87 -28.65
N ILE A 70 9.25 7.10 -27.55
CA ILE A 70 7.81 6.81 -27.49
C ILE A 70 7.05 7.62 -28.54
N ILE A 71 7.33 8.91 -28.71
CA ILE A 71 6.64 9.75 -29.70
C ILE A 71 6.93 9.25 -31.12
N ASP A 72 8.17 8.85 -31.39
CA ASP A 72 8.56 8.31 -32.68
C ASP A 72 7.83 6.98 -32.95
N LYS A 73 7.81 6.05 -32.00
CA LYS A 73 7.06 4.77 -32.08
C LYS A 73 5.57 5.01 -32.29
N MET A 74 4.95 5.89 -31.50
CA MET A 74 3.56 6.29 -31.68
C MET A 74 3.31 6.84 -33.09
N SER A 75 4.21 7.70 -33.59
CA SER A 75 4.06 8.29 -34.92
C SER A 75 4.20 7.26 -36.04
N THR A 76 5.08 6.27 -35.88
CA THR A 76 5.24 5.15 -36.82
C THR A 76 4.02 4.24 -36.80
N ASN A 77 3.51 3.89 -35.62
CA ASN A 77 2.36 2.99 -35.46
C ASN A 77 1.04 3.66 -35.85
N ILE A 78 0.87 4.96 -35.59
CA ILE A 78 -0.34 5.72 -36.00
C ILE A 78 -0.26 6.12 -37.48
N GLY A 79 0.93 6.48 -37.95
CA GLY A 79 1.18 6.98 -39.31
C GLY A 79 1.27 5.89 -40.38
N SER A 80 1.59 4.66 -40.00
CA SER A 80 1.44 3.49 -40.87
C SER A 80 -0.05 3.16 -40.97
N GLY A 81 -0.70 3.65 -42.03
CA GLY A 81 -2.13 3.40 -42.31
C GLY A 81 -2.54 1.92 -42.32
N GLU A 82 -1.58 0.99 -42.30
CA GLU A 82 -1.76 -0.45 -42.19
C GLU A 82 -2.48 -0.91 -40.92
N LEU A 83 -2.27 -0.24 -39.78
CA LEU A 83 -2.97 -0.56 -38.53
C LEU A 83 -4.45 -0.16 -38.55
N ARG A 84 -4.84 0.76 -39.44
CA ARG A 84 -6.24 1.21 -39.61
C ARG A 84 -7.02 0.40 -40.65
N GLU A 85 -6.34 -0.18 -41.63
CA GLU A 85 -6.98 -0.87 -42.77
C GLU A 85 -7.01 -2.40 -42.61
N SER A 86 -6.12 -3.00 -41.80
CA SER A 86 -6.13 -4.44 -41.54
C SER A 86 -7.01 -4.82 -40.35
N ALA A 87 -7.91 -5.79 -40.52
CA ALA A 87 -8.72 -6.35 -39.44
C ALA A 87 -7.93 -7.26 -38.48
N ALA A 88 -6.71 -7.66 -38.84
CA ALA A 88 -5.85 -8.53 -38.04
C ALA A 88 -4.42 -7.97 -37.98
N LEU A 89 -3.86 -7.97 -36.77
CA LEU A 89 -2.46 -7.62 -36.51
C LEU A 89 -1.55 -8.73 -37.04
N ASN A 90 -0.51 -8.37 -37.78
CA ASN A 90 0.57 -9.29 -38.07
C ASN A 90 1.52 -9.41 -36.86
N ASP A 91 2.34 -10.47 -36.81
CA ASP A 91 3.22 -10.73 -35.65
C ASP A 91 4.20 -9.57 -35.40
N GLN A 92 4.70 -8.93 -36.46
CA GLN A 92 5.62 -7.79 -36.35
C GLN A 92 4.94 -6.56 -35.73
N GLN A 93 3.71 -6.24 -36.16
CA GLN A 93 2.90 -5.17 -35.60
C GLN A 93 2.57 -5.43 -34.13
N ALA A 94 2.33 -6.70 -33.77
CA ALA A 94 2.10 -7.08 -32.38
C ALA A 94 3.37 -6.89 -31.52
N GLU A 95 4.54 -7.24 -32.04
CA GLU A 95 5.84 -7.00 -31.37
C GLU A 95 6.13 -5.50 -31.19
N GLU A 96 5.88 -4.68 -32.21
CA GLU A 96 6.09 -3.24 -32.17
C GLU A 96 5.17 -2.56 -31.14
N LEU A 97 3.87 -2.91 -31.14
CA LEU A 97 2.91 -2.41 -30.15
C LEU A 97 3.24 -2.88 -28.72
N MET A 98 3.67 -4.14 -28.57
CA MET A 98 4.09 -4.64 -27.25
C MET A 98 5.34 -3.91 -26.76
N SER A 99 6.31 -3.63 -27.63
CA SER A 99 7.51 -2.86 -27.27
C SER A 99 7.15 -1.44 -26.83
N GLU A 100 6.27 -0.76 -27.56
CA GLU A 100 5.77 0.57 -27.19
C GLU A 100 5.10 0.56 -25.81
N PHE A 101 4.18 -0.38 -25.58
CA PHE A 101 3.46 -0.49 -24.32
C PHE A 101 4.38 -0.76 -23.12
N LEU A 102 5.43 -1.57 -23.31
CA LEU A 102 6.39 -1.86 -22.25
C LEU A 102 7.23 -0.62 -21.88
N ASP A 103 7.65 0.16 -22.89
CA ASP A 103 8.37 1.41 -22.67
C ASP A 103 7.48 2.46 -21.99
N GLU A 104 6.23 2.62 -22.44
CA GLU A 104 5.26 3.53 -21.83
C GLU A 104 5.04 3.18 -20.34
N ARG A 105 4.86 1.90 -20.04
CA ARG A 105 4.66 1.44 -18.66
C ARG A 105 5.85 1.79 -17.77
N GLU A 106 7.06 1.61 -18.26
CA GLU A 106 8.26 1.91 -17.47
C GLU A 106 8.42 3.41 -17.21
N VAL A 107 8.10 4.25 -18.21
CA VAL A 107 8.06 5.71 -18.07
C VAL A 107 6.98 6.14 -17.08
N ASP A 108 5.77 5.58 -17.16
CA ASP A 108 4.69 5.89 -16.22
C ASP A 108 5.05 5.49 -14.77
N GLU A 109 5.65 4.31 -14.58
CA GLU A 109 6.19 3.88 -13.28
C GLU A 109 7.22 4.90 -12.75
N PHE A 110 8.15 5.38 -13.59
CA PHE A 110 9.16 6.35 -13.18
C PHE A 110 8.56 7.72 -12.82
N ILE A 111 7.63 8.23 -13.62
CA ILE A 111 6.95 9.49 -13.34
C ILE A 111 6.16 9.41 -12.04
N LYS A 112 5.53 8.26 -11.75
CA LYS A 112 4.87 8.00 -10.47
C LYS A 112 5.86 8.03 -9.30
N VAL A 113 7.00 7.36 -9.44
CA VAL A 113 8.08 7.39 -8.43
C VAL A 113 8.53 8.82 -8.17
N ARG A 114 8.84 9.61 -9.20
CA ARG A 114 9.27 10.99 -8.99
C ARG A 114 8.17 11.85 -8.35
N ARG A 115 6.91 11.64 -8.71
CA ARG A 115 5.77 12.31 -8.07
C ARG A 115 5.65 11.96 -6.59
N ASP A 116 5.86 10.69 -6.23
CA ASP A 116 5.84 10.25 -4.84
C ASP A 116 7.01 10.85 -4.06
N MET A 117 8.21 10.93 -4.63
CA MET A 117 9.35 11.61 -4.00
C MET A 117 9.07 13.11 -3.77
N ILE A 118 8.50 13.82 -4.76
CA ILE A 118 8.09 15.23 -4.60
C ILE A 118 7.05 15.36 -3.49
N ARG A 119 6.06 14.45 -3.44
CA ARG A 119 5.08 14.42 -2.36
C ARG A 119 5.77 14.28 -1.02
N ASP A 120 6.69 13.32 -0.88
CA ASP A 120 7.40 13.03 0.36
C ASP A 120 8.21 14.26 0.82
N GLU A 121 8.92 14.94 -0.09
CA GLU A 121 9.66 16.19 0.17
C GLU A 121 8.72 17.34 0.63
N VAL A 122 7.62 17.57 -0.09
CA VAL A 122 6.65 18.61 0.28
C VAL A 122 6.01 18.30 1.63
N PHE A 123 5.69 17.04 1.88
CA PHE A 123 5.08 16.59 3.12
C PHE A 123 6.05 16.75 4.29
N ALA A 124 7.31 16.39 4.14
CA ALA A 124 8.35 16.65 5.14
C ALA A 124 8.44 18.14 5.47
N HIS A 125 8.48 19.00 4.44
CA HIS A 125 8.48 20.45 4.66
C HIS A 125 7.24 20.94 5.43
N LEU A 126 6.04 20.47 5.05
CA LEU A 126 4.80 20.84 5.75
C LEU A 126 4.80 20.38 7.22
N ASP A 127 5.41 19.23 7.52
CA ASP A 127 5.53 18.74 8.89
C ASP A 127 6.52 19.55 9.73
N GLU A 128 7.56 20.12 9.11
CA GLU A 128 8.52 20.99 9.79
C GLU A 128 7.95 22.37 10.12
N VAL A 129 7.07 22.91 9.26
CA VAL A 129 6.51 24.26 9.44
C VAL A 129 5.15 24.29 10.14
N ALA A 130 4.47 23.15 10.29
CA ALA A 130 3.18 23.06 10.96
C ALA A 130 3.34 22.95 12.49
N ASP A 131 2.41 23.54 13.23
CA ASP A 131 2.33 23.39 14.70
C ASP A 131 2.11 21.94 15.13
N VAL A 132 1.42 21.16 14.30
CA VAL A 132 1.13 19.74 14.53
C VAL A 132 1.46 18.96 13.25
N PRO A 133 2.46 18.05 13.29
CA PRO A 133 2.78 17.18 12.17
C PRO A 133 1.59 16.32 11.71
N GLY A 134 1.57 15.99 10.43
CA GLY A 134 0.55 15.13 9.82
C GLY A 134 -0.82 15.80 9.62
N GLN A 135 -0.93 17.12 9.81
CA GLN A 135 -2.14 17.89 9.53
C GLN A 135 -2.18 18.40 8.10
N ASN A 136 -3.35 18.89 7.68
CA ASN A 136 -3.52 19.55 6.39
C ASN A 136 -2.65 20.81 6.33
N GLY A 137 -2.14 21.12 5.14
CA GLY A 137 -1.26 22.26 4.94
C GLY A 137 -1.07 22.56 3.46
N ALA A 138 -0.49 23.72 3.18
CA ALA A 138 -0.17 24.13 1.82
C ALA A 138 1.18 24.83 1.74
N LEU A 139 1.92 24.56 0.66
CA LEU A 139 3.17 25.21 0.31
C LEU A 139 2.96 26.03 -0.96
N GLU A 140 3.06 27.36 -0.84
CA GLU A 140 2.86 28.29 -1.95
C GLU A 140 4.12 28.44 -2.81
N VAL A 141 3.95 28.34 -4.13
CA VAL A 141 4.99 28.59 -5.13
C VAL A 141 4.58 29.80 -5.96
N LYS A 142 4.81 31.00 -5.39
CA LYS A 142 4.37 32.30 -5.94
C LYS A 142 4.79 32.52 -7.40
N ALA A 143 6.00 32.09 -7.74
CA ALA A 143 6.54 32.23 -9.10
C ALA A 143 5.72 31.49 -10.17
N LEU A 144 5.03 30.41 -9.81
CA LEU A 144 4.22 29.61 -10.72
C LEU A 144 2.72 29.85 -10.57
N GLY A 145 2.29 30.69 -9.62
CA GLY A 145 0.87 30.90 -9.34
C GLY A 145 0.17 29.66 -8.76
N LYS A 146 0.92 28.69 -8.22
CA LYS A 146 0.40 27.41 -7.70
C LYS A 146 0.77 27.18 -6.24
N LYS A 147 0.08 26.25 -5.60
CA LYS A 147 0.41 25.68 -4.29
C LYS A 147 0.30 24.17 -4.27
N PHE A 148 1.22 23.53 -3.55
CA PHE A 148 1.07 22.14 -3.15
C PHE A 148 0.18 22.06 -1.92
N CYS A 149 -0.74 21.10 -1.88
CA CYS A 149 -1.70 20.92 -0.79
C CYS A 149 -1.62 19.48 -0.27
N ARG A 150 -1.57 19.35 1.05
CA ARG A 150 -1.88 18.12 1.78
C ARG A 150 -3.32 18.22 2.25
N GLU A 151 -4.18 17.33 1.73
CA GLU A 151 -5.61 17.32 2.04
C GLU A 151 -6.07 15.99 2.64
N GLY A 152 -7.09 16.03 3.50
CA GLY A 152 -7.65 14.82 4.12
C GLY A 152 -6.72 14.18 5.16
N ALA A 153 -5.71 14.91 5.62
CA ALA A 153 -4.79 14.50 6.66
C ALA A 153 -5.42 14.62 8.07
N GLY A 154 -4.68 14.15 9.07
CA GLY A 154 -5.11 14.09 10.46
C GLY A 154 -5.64 12.72 10.89
N THR A 155 -6.24 12.68 12.08
CA THR A 155 -6.76 11.46 12.68
C THR A 155 -8.25 11.29 12.38
N GLY A 156 -8.68 10.03 12.25
CA GLY A 156 -10.09 9.66 12.24
C GLY A 156 -10.79 10.04 13.55
N VAL A 157 -12.11 9.99 13.54
CA VAL A 157 -12.90 10.13 14.78
C VAL A 157 -12.61 8.91 15.65
N PRO A 158 -12.23 9.08 16.94
CA PRO A 158 -12.12 7.98 17.87
C PRO A 158 -13.44 7.21 17.98
N GLN A 159 -13.36 5.90 18.13
CA GLN A 159 -14.54 5.05 18.26
C GLN A 159 -14.50 4.31 19.60
N VAL A 160 -15.67 3.99 20.13
CA VAL A 160 -15.78 3.16 21.32
C VAL A 160 -15.78 1.69 20.87
N ASP A 161 -14.94 0.86 21.48
CA ASP A 161 -15.02 -0.59 21.35
C ASP A 161 -16.28 -1.07 22.09
N GLU A 162 -17.37 -1.22 21.36
CA GLU A 162 -18.68 -1.57 21.91
C GLU A 162 -18.68 -2.94 22.58
N GLN A 163 -17.99 -3.93 22.00
CA GLN A 163 -17.93 -5.29 22.56
C GLN A 163 -17.20 -5.28 23.91
N ARG A 164 -16.09 -4.55 23.97
CA ARG A 164 -15.33 -4.41 25.21
C ARG A 164 -16.08 -3.59 26.25
N LEU A 165 -16.76 -2.52 25.84
CA LEU A 165 -17.57 -1.71 26.75
C LEU A 165 -18.75 -2.50 27.31
N GLN A 166 -19.42 -3.30 26.48
CA GLN A 166 -20.48 -4.22 26.90
C GLN A 166 -19.97 -5.22 27.95
N ALA A 167 -18.79 -5.80 27.75
CA ALA A 167 -18.20 -6.73 28.71
C ALA A 167 -17.87 -6.08 30.06
N LEU A 168 -17.50 -4.79 30.09
CA LEU A 168 -17.20 -4.06 31.32
C LEU A 168 -18.45 -3.54 32.04
N LEU A 169 -19.48 -3.14 31.30
CA LEU A 169 -20.74 -2.62 31.88
C LEU A 169 -21.68 -3.75 32.33
N GLY A 170 -21.58 -4.94 31.74
CA GLY A 170 -22.44 -6.08 32.08
C GLY A 170 -23.92 -5.72 31.92
N ASP A 171 -24.70 -5.92 32.98
CA ASP A 171 -26.15 -5.66 32.98
C ASP A 171 -26.51 -4.19 32.70
N ARG A 172 -25.61 -3.27 33.05
CA ARG A 172 -25.79 -1.82 32.83
C ARG A 172 -25.65 -1.40 31.36
N TRP A 173 -25.25 -2.33 30.49
CA TRP A 173 -25.18 -2.10 29.05
C TRP A 173 -26.54 -1.67 28.47
N LEU A 174 -27.64 -2.22 28.98
CA LEU A 174 -28.98 -1.88 28.50
C LEU A 174 -29.36 -0.41 28.78
N GLU A 175 -28.87 0.15 29.89
CA GLU A 175 -29.08 1.55 30.25
C GLU A 175 -28.30 2.50 29.31
N ALA A 176 -27.21 2.01 28.72
CA ALA A 176 -26.35 2.73 27.79
C ALA A 176 -26.84 2.67 26.32
N CYS A 177 -27.88 1.90 26.02
CA CYS A 177 -28.36 1.66 24.67
C CYS A 177 -29.73 2.29 24.40
N ASP A 178 -29.99 2.59 23.12
CA ASP A 178 -31.32 2.87 22.59
C ASP A 178 -31.98 1.58 22.11
N GLU A 179 -33.26 1.45 22.39
CA GLU A 179 -34.09 0.34 21.92
C GLU A 179 -34.59 0.66 20.52
N VAL A 180 -34.12 -0.09 19.52
CA VAL A 180 -34.51 0.06 18.12
C VAL A 180 -35.39 -1.13 17.73
N ILE A 181 -36.67 -0.85 17.49
CA ILE A 181 -37.64 -1.85 17.01
C ILE A 181 -37.51 -1.92 15.49
N ILE A 182 -37.08 -3.08 14.97
CA ILE A 182 -37.01 -3.31 13.53
C ILE A 182 -38.35 -3.90 13.05
N PRO A 183 -39.13 -3.17 12.23
CA PRO A 183 -40.42 -3.64 11.77
C PRO A 183 -40.29 -4.84 10.83
N ALA A 184 -41.25 -5.75 10.93
CA ALA A 184 -41.25 -7.01 10.19
C ALA A 184 -41.62 -6.79 8.71
N GLU A 185 -40.65 -6.45 7.87
CA GLU A 185 -40.85 -6.41 6.41
C GLU A 185 -40.43 -7.71 5.72
N ILE A 186 -39.38 -8.40 6.21
CA ILE A 186 -38.82 -9.64 5.61
C ILE A 186 -38.42 -10.70 6.66
N ILE A 187 -38.24 -10.33 7.93
CA ILE A 187 -37.80 -11.18 9.06
C ILE A 187 -38.73 -10.88 10.27
N PRO A 188 -39.03 -11.81 11.19
CA PRO A 188 -39.81 -11.53 12.40
C PRO A 188 -39.25 -10.36 13.22
N GLU A 189 -40.17 -9.58 13.79
CA GLU A 189 -39.90 -8.40 14.63
C GLU A 189 -38.89 -8.73 15.74
N ARG A 190 -37.84 -7.92 15.84
CA ARG A 190 -36.82 -8.05 16.88
C ARG A 190 -36.41 -6.69 17.42
N ILE A 191 -36.08 -6.68 18.70
CA ILE A 191 -35.53 -5.52 19.41
C ILE A 191 -34.00 -5.58 19.27
N GLU A 192 -33.40 -4.54 18.73
CA GLU A 192 -31.95 -4.34 18.73
C GLU A 192 -31.57 -3.21 19.67
N TYR A 193 -30.52 -3.42 20.46
CA TYR A 193 -29.97 -2.41 21.35
C TYR A 193 -28.76 -1.78 20.67
N GLN A 194 -28.85 -0.49 20.36
CA GLN A 194 -27.75 0.26 19.75
C GLN A 194 -27.12 1.20 20.79
N LEU A 195 -25.79 1.24 20.84
CA LEU A 195 -25.08 2.08 21.79
C LEU A 195 -25.44 3.55 21.57
N SER A 196 -25.95 4.21 22.61
CA SER A 196 -26.32 5.63 22.56
C SER A 196 -25.22 6.45 23.22
N VAL A 197 -24.52 7.27 22.43
CA VAL A 197 -23.43 8.11 22.95
C VAL A 197 -23.93 9.05 24.04
N GLU A 198 -25.15 9.57 23.91
CA GLU A 198 -25.78 10.45 24.90
C GLU A 198 -26.00 9.73 26.23
N LYS A 199 -26.64 8.55 26.22
CA LYS A 199 -26.87 7.77 27.44
C LYS A 199 -25.58 7.29 28.11
N VAL A 200 -24.59 6.90 27.32
CA VAL A 200 -23.27 6.52 27.84
C VAL A 200 -22.61 7.70 28.55
N LEU A 201 -22.68 8.90 27.97
CA LEU A 201 -22.10 10.10 28.57
C LEU A 201 -22.85 10.52 29.83
N ASP A 202 -24.18 10.42 29.85
CA ASP A 202 -24.99 10.69 31.04
C ASP A 202 -24.69 9.71 32.19
N LEU A 203 -24.53 8.42 31.88
CA LEU A 203 -24.10 7.42 32.86
C LEU A 203 -22.67 7.72 33.35
N ALA A 204 -21.76 8.11 32.46
CA ALA A 204 -20.38 8.43 32.81
C ALA A 204 -20.24 9.71 33.66
N GLN A 205 -21.15 10.68 33.50
CA GLN A 205 -21.17 11.89 34.35
C GLN A 205 -21.56 11.58 35.80
N ASN A 206 -22.44 10.59 35.99
CA ASN A 206 -22.97 10.22 37.29
C ASN A 206 -22.20 9.08 37.98
N ASP A 207 -21.39 8.33 37.23
CA ASP A 207 -20.63 7.19 37.74
C ASP A 207 -19.19 7.12 37.19
N HIS A 208 -18.23 7.26 38.09
CA HIS A 208 -16.81 7.23 37.77
C HIS A 208 -16.35 5.88 37.19
N ALA A 209 -16.96 4.75 37.58
CA ALA A 209 -16.60 3.44 37.06
C ALA A 209 -16.97 3.30 35.57
N VAL A 210 -18.08 3.91 35.15
CA VAL A 210 -18.51 3.94 33.73
C VAL A 210 -17.58 4.83 32.91
N LEU A 211 -17.14 5.96 33.48
CA LEU A 211 -16.17 6.85 32.84
C LEU A 211 -14.82 6.16 32.61
N GLU A 212 -14.30 5.42 33.60
CA GLU A 212 -13.06 4.66 33.47
C GLU A 212 -13.23 3.50 32.46
N ALA A 213 -14.35 2.79 32.47
CA ALA A 213 -14.65 1.78 31.46
C ALA A 213 -14.64 2.38 30.04
N LEU A 214 -15.35 3.49 29.84
CA LEU A 214 -15.39 4.23 28.57
C LEU A 214 -13.98 4.66 28.12
N ARG A 215 -13.16 5.17 29.04
CA ARG A 215 -11.78 5.58 28.76
C ARG A 215 -10.93 4.41 28.27
N THR A 216 -11.08 3.23 28.86
CA THR A 216 -10.32 2.03 28.45
C THR A 216 -10.80 1.41 27.14
N CYS A 217 -12.04 1.70 26.73
CA CYS A 217 -12.65 1.23 25.49
C CYS A 217 -12.53 2.22 24.33
N LEU A 218 -12.00 3.43 24.56
CA LEU A 218 -11.81 4.41 23.50
C LEU A 218 -10.65 3.98 22.59
N VAL A 219 -10.99 3.66 21.34
CA VAL A 219 -10.02 3.34 20.28
C VAL A 219 -9.67 4.63 19.55
N PRO A 220 -8.39 5.06 19.57
CA PRO A 220 -7.94 6.23 18.81
C PRO A 220 -8.28 6.08 17.33
N GLY A 221 -8.72 7.17 16.71
CA GLY A 221 -8.97 7.18 15.28
C GLY A 221 -7.69 6.90 14.49
N LYS A 222 -7.80 6.07 13.45
CA LYS A 222 -6.67 5.76 12.57
C LYS A 222 -6.18 7.01 11.84
N ALA A 223 -4.88 7.07 11.57
CA ALA A 223 -4.32 8.10 10.71
C ALA A 223 -4.98 8.00 9.33
N LYS A 224 -5.48 9.13 8.82
CA LYS A 224 -6.05 9.19 7.47
C LYS A 224 -4.92 9.21 6.45
N THR A 225 -5.18 8.66 5.27
CA THR A 225 -4.23 8.75 4.14
C THR A 225 -4.38 10.11 3.47
N PRO A 226 -3.39 11.01 3.61
CA PRO A 226 -3.46 12.33 3.00
C PRO A 226 -3.35 12.24 1.47
N ARG A 227 -4.01 13.17 0.78
CA ARG A 227 -3.92 13.36 -0.67
C ARG A 227 -2.92 14.47 -0.97
N PHE A 228 -2.15 14.26 -2.03
CA PHE A 228 -1.26 15.27 -2.60
C PHE A 228 -1.91 15.91 -3.83
N VAL A 229 -2.21 17.21 -3.72
CA VAL A 229 -2.93 17.97 -4.75
C VAL A 229 -2.17 19.25 -5.08
N VAL A 230 -2.18 19.65 -6.35
CA VAL A 230 -1.69 20.98 -6.78
C VAL A 230 -2.91 21.84 -7.09
N ARG A 231 -2.97 23.06 -6.52
CA ARG A 231 -4.03 24.04 -6.73
C ARG A 231 -3.47 25.38 -7.17
N ASP A 232 -4.33 26.23 -7.72
CA ASP A 232 -4.02 27.65 -7.93
C ASP A 232 -3.91 28.39 -6.59
N LEU A 233 -3.11 29.47 -6.57
CA LEU A 233 -2.97 30.35 -5.41
C LEU A 233 -4.29 31.05 -5.08
#